data_AF-A0AA36ICD5-F1
#
_entry.id   AF-A0AA36ICD5-F1
#
_cell.length_a   1.000
_cell.length_b   1.000
_cell.length_c   1.000
_cell.angle_alpha   90.00
_cell.angle_beta   90.00
_cell.angle_gamma   90.00
#
_symmetry.space_group_name_H-M   'P 1'
#
loop_
_entity.id
_entity.type
_entity.pdbx_description
1 polymer ?
#
loop_
_entity_poly.entity_id
_entity_poly.type
_entity_poly.pdbx_seq_one_letter_code
_entity_poly.pdbx_strand_id
1 'polypeptide(L)'
;MTTLSIDTGDLSIIKDYAETGLITDATTNPLFVSKAGLSGDPVYVAFVEDAIDYARKSSTNEDEMVELAMDKLAVNLGVAISKLVPGYISTEVDPRLSFDKEETLRRARRIIALYEEAGVPRERVLIKLAATWEGIAAMKELEAEGITCNMTLVFGFVQAVAAAQYGAHLISPFPGRVLDFQKKLSGFGKDVMAGLGEPCAADPCCGLQTLGLDGFGCYVAYLVLAFLGQSVQNFAIPLERPGHPVHLARAAQGRQTLVARLAQRVAYVAVVDVNVKSDQEQQFLEASLQNARSSKGEPLNQRFDVLQLREDPSRFALVEIYRNADGPAGHKETAHYAAWRDTVADMMETPRSASQWDTIFPGKASDYHPKTIILERPQGAGDVDITHVFVSVKAGAEEAFKKATRANAMESVKEYGNLRFDLLQNVDSPTEFLLIEVYKTAGDAAKHKDTKHYKEWRTTVEDMAKPREGRKYVTHFPSVPAAWKVSEQVY
;
A
#
# COMPACT_ATOMS: atom_id res chain seq x y z
N MET A 1 30.13 -14.87 -2.03
CA MET A 1 29.09 -14.55 -3.02
C MET A 1 27.87 -14.16 -2.22
N THR A 2 27.27 -12.99 -2.47
CA THR A 2 26.06 -12.55 -1.76
C THR A 2 24.87 -13.28 -2.37
N THR A 3 24.12 -13.97 -1.52
CA THR A 3 22.93 -14.72 -1.90
C THR A 3 21.70 -13.85 -1.71
N LEU A 4 20.85 -13.68 -2.73
CA LEU A 4 19.65 -12.85 -2.63
C LEU A 4 18.40 -13.72 -2.54
N SER A 5 17.49 -13.32 -1.65
CA SER A 5 16.16 -13.89 -1.52
C SER A 5 15.08 -12.90 -1.99
N ILE A 6 13.97 -13.41 -2.52
CA ILE A 6 12.80 -12.61 -2.88
C ILE A 6 11.61 -12.93 -1.97
N ASP A 7 10.94 -11.89 -1.45
CA ASP A 7 9.71 -12.01 -0.65
C ASP A 7 8.49 -11.63 -1.51
N THR A 8 7.93 -12.65 -2.17
CA THR A 8 6.67 -12.59 -2.93
C THR A 8 6.08 -13.99 -3.03
N GLY A 9 4.75 -14.11 -3.08
CA GLY A 9 4.09 -15.38 -3.41
C GLY A 9 3.81 -15.57 -4.90
N ASP A 10 4.18 -14.59 -5.73
CA ASP A 10 3.93 -14.60 -7.17
C ASP A 10 4.95 -15.47 -7.90
N LEU A 11 4.51 -16.65 -8.33
CA LEU A 11 5.34 -17.61 -9.05
C LEU A 11 5.93 -17.05 -10.36
N SER A 12 5.23 -16.14 -11.04
CA SER A 12 5.73 -15.52 -12.28
C SER A 12 6.92 -14.60 -11.98
N ILE A 13 6.78 -13.75 -10.96
CA ILE A 13 7.86 -12.86 -10.53
C ILE A 13 9.05 -13.68 -10.02
N ILE A 14 8.82 -14.72 -9.22
CA ILE A 14 9.91 -15.57 -8.72
C ILE A 14 10.67 -16.19 -9.89
N LYS A 15 9.94 -16.74 -10.87
CA LYS A 15 10.53 -17.34 -12.07
C LYS A 15 11.38 -16.31 -12.83
N ASP A 16 10.82 -15.15 -13.17
CA ASP A 16 11.52 -14.10 -13.91
C ASP A 16 12.82 -13.68 -13.23
N TYR A 17 12.79 -13.51 -11.90
CA TYR A 17 13.99 -13.14 -11.14
C TYR A 17 14.97 -14.31 -10.99
N ALA A 18 14.50 -15.54 -10.85
CA ALA A 18 15.35 -16.71 -10.77
C ALA A 18 16.13 -16.94 -12.08
N GLU A 19 15.49 -16.71 -13.22
CA GLU A 19 16.11 -16.81 -14.55
C GLU A 19 17.27 -15.81 -14.74
N THR A 20 17.25 -14.67 -14.04
CA THR A 20 18.39 -13.73 -14.05
C THR A 20 19.62 -14.25 -13.29
N GLY A 21 19.48 -15.30 -12.49
CA GLY A 21 20.52 -15.81 -11.58
C GLY A 21 20.82 -14.87 -10.40
N LEU A 22 20.08 -13.77 -10.25
CA LEU A 22 20.30 -12.81 -9.16
C LEU A 22 19.80 -13.33 -7.82
N ILE A 23 18.71 -14.12 -7.82
CA ILE A 23 18.15 -14.72 -6.62
C ILE A 23 18.44 -16.21 -6.59
N THR A 24 18.61 -16.76 -5.40
CA THR A 24 18.68 -18.21 -5.19
C THR A 24 17.60 -18.70 -4.24
N ASP A 25 17.07 -17.82 -3.40
CA ASP A 25 16.15 -18.18 -2.32
C ASP A 25 14.82 -17.42 -2.53
N ALA A 26 13.72 -17.93 -1.98
CA ALA A 26 12.42 -17.25 -2.04
C ALA A 26 11.56 -17.59 -0.82
N THR A 27 10.58 -16.76 -0.52
CA THR A 27 9.71 -16.96 0.65
C THR A 27 8.25 -17.10 0.24
N THR A 28 7.51 -18.00 0.89
CA THR A 28 6.05 -18.01 0.81
C THR A 28 5.49 -16.73 1.42
N ASN A 29 4.41 -16.20 0.87
CA ASN A 29 3.73 -15.03 1.41
C ASN A 29 2.22 -15.31 1.52
N PRO A 30 1.67 -15.51 2.74
CA PRO A 30 0.27 -15.86 2.93
C PRO A 30 -0.71 -14.83 2.36
N LEU A 31 -0.34 -13.53 2.40
CA LEU A 31 -1.15 -12.44 1.83
C LEU A 31 -1.28 -12.54 0.31
N PHE A 32 -0.29 -13.14 -0.36
CA PHE A 32 -0.35 -13.32 -1.80
C PHE A 32 -1.23 -14.51 -2.18
N VAL A 33 -1.12 -15.64 -1.46
CA VAL A 33 -1.95 -16.83 -1.76
C VAL A 33 -3.43 -16.53 -1.62
N SER A 34 -3.81 -15.79 -0.57
CA SER A 34 -5.19 -15.33 -0.39
C SER A 34 -5.66 -14.45 -1.55
N LYS A 35 -4.80 -13.55 -2.07
CA LYS A 35 -5.16 -12.66 -3.19
C LYS A 35 -5.20 -13.37 -4.55
N ALA A 36 -4.26 -14.27 -4.81
CA ALA A 36 -4.17 -15.00 -6.07
C ALA A 36 -5.25 -16.09 -6.17
N GLY A 37 -5.64 -16.69 -5.05
CA GLY A 37 -6.84 -17.53 -4.99
C GLY A 37 -8.11 -16.75 -5.31
N LEU A 38 -8.22 -15.51 -4.82
CA LEU A 38 -9.36 -14.62 -5.11
C LEU A 38 -9.38 -14.09 -6.55
N SER A 39 -8.23 -13.99 -7.22
CA SER A 39 -8.18 -13.57 -8.63
C SER A 39 -8.61 -14.67 -9.62
N GLY A 40 -8.88 -15.89 -9.14
CA GLY A 40 -9.31 -17.02 -9.96
C GLY A 40 -8.18 -17.61 -10.84
N ASP A 41 -6.92 -17.38 -10.47
CA ASP A 41 -5.79 -17.98 -11.20
C ASP A 41 -5.83 -19.52 -10.99
N PRO A 42 -5.94 -20.32 -12.07
CA PRO A 42 -6.12 -21.77 -11.98
C PRO A 42 -5.03 -22.48 -11.17
N VAL A 43 -3.79 -21.96 -11.16
CA VAL A 43 -2.68 -22.56 -10.43
C VAL A 43 -2.92 -22.46 -8.93
N TYR A 44 -3.32 -21.27 -8.45
CA TYR A 44 -3.55 -21.04 -7.03
C TYR A 44 -4.87 -21.64 -6.56
N VAL A 45 -5.90 -21.67 -7.42
CA VAL A 45 -7.14 -22.41 -7.15
C VAL A 45 -6.84 -23.88 -6.90
N ALA A 46 -6.04 -24.52 -7.76
CA ALA A 46 -5.65 -25.92 -7.58
C ALA A 46 -4.88 -26.16 -6.26
N PHE A 47 -4.03 -25.22 -5.82
CA PHE A 47 -3.36 -25.34 -4.52
C PHE A 47 -4.34 -25.28 -3.34
N VAL A 48 -5.37 -24.45 -3.44
CA VAL A 48 -6.42 -24.32 -2.42
C VAL A 48 -7.30 -25.57 -2.39
N GLU A 49 -7.73 -26.07 -3.56
CA GLU A 49 -8.53 -27.28 -3.67
C GLU A 49 -7.79 -28.51 -3.11
N ASP A 50 -6.53 -28.71 -3.49
CA ASP A 50 -5.70 -29.80 -2.94
C ASP A 50 -5.54 -29.69 -1.41
N ALA A 51 -5.36 -28.48 -0.89
CA ALA A 51 -5.24 -28.26 0.54
C ALA A 51 -6.53 -28.57 1.32
N ILE A 52 -7.68 -28.19 0.77
CA ILE A 52 -9.00 -28.50 1.35
C ILE A 52 -9.25 -30.01 1.31
N ASP A 53 -8.93 -30.67 0.19
CA ASP A 53 -9.13 -32.10 0.03
C ASP A 53 -8.21 -32.91 0.94
N TYR A 54 -6.96 -32.47 1.14
CA TYR A 54 -6.06 -33.03 2.13
C TYR A 54 -6.66 -32.91 3.54
N ALA A 55 -7.08 -31.71 3.93
CA ALA A 55 -7.65 -31.47 5.26
C ALA A 55 -8.87 -32.34 5.55
N ARG A 56 -9.80 -32.47 4.60
CA ARG A 56 -11.00 -33.31 4.70
C ARG A 56 -10.69 -34.80 4.86
N LYS A 57 -9.57 -35.28 4.32
CA LYS A 57 -9.13 -36.67 4.48
C LYS A 57 -8.43 -36.88 5.82
N SER A 58 -7.82 -35.84 6.37
CA SER A 58 -6.97 -35.91 7.56
C SER A 58 -7.72 -35.64 8.87
N SER A 59 -8.81 -34.88 8.85
CA SER A 59 -9.63 -34.63 10.06
C SER A 59 -11.11 -34.46 9.72
N THR A 60 -11.97 -34.75 10.71
CA THR A 60 -13.40 -34.46 10.69
C THR A 60 -13.77 -33.26 11.58
N ASN A 61 -12.80 -32.68 12.30
CA ASN A 61 -12.99 -31.48 13.11
C ASN A 61 -12.77 -30.23 12.24
N GLU A 62 -13.73 -29.30 12.23
CA GLU A 62 -13.70 -28.12 11.35
C GLU A 62 -12.52 -27.19 11.62
N ASP A 63 -12.21 -26.91 12.88
CA ASP A 63 -11.09 -26.03 13.25
C ASP A 63 -9.75 -26.65 12.84
N GLU A 64 -9.58 -27.94 13.09
CA GLU A 64 -8.38 -28.69 12.69
C GLU A 64 -8.26 -28.78 11.16
N MET A 65 -9.37 -28.96 10.44
CA MET A 65 -9.38 -28.95 8.97
C MET A 65 -8.89 -27.61 8.43
N VAL A 66 -9.32 -26.48 9.00
CA VAL A 66 -8.85 -25.15 8.58
C VAL A 66 -7.35 -25.02 8.81
N GLU A 67 -6.86 -25.43 9.97
CA GLU A 67 -5.42 -25.41 10.27
C GLU A 67 -4.63 -26.25 9.27
N LEU A 68 -5.06 -27.49 9.01
CA LEU A 68 -4.41 -28.41 8.08
C LEU A 68 -4.40 -27.86 6.66
N ALA A 69 -5.51 -27.29 6.21
CA ALA A 69 -5.61 -26.66 4.89
C ALA A 69 -4.65 -25.48 4.77
N MET A 70 -4.51 -24.65 5.80
CA MET A 70 -3.57 -23.52 5.78
C MET A 70 -2.10 -23.97 5.66
N ASP A 71 -1.68 -24.98 6.43
CA ASP A 71 -0.31 -25.51 6.33
C ASP A 71 -0.07 -26.15 4.97
N LYS A 72 -1.02 -26.98 4.52
CA LYS A 72 -0.91 -27.66 3.23
C LYS A 72 -0.84 -26.66 2.08
N LEU A 73 -1.62 -25.58 2.14
CA LEU A 73 -1.59 -24.51 1.16
C LEU A 73 -0.24 -23.78 1.13
N ALA A 74 0.33 -23.45 2.30
CA ALA A 74 1.66 -22.85 2.40
C ALA A 74 2.74 -23.76 1.79
N VAL A 75 2.65 -25.06 2.07
CA VAL A 75 3.56 -26.07 1.52
C VAL A 75 3.37 -26.22 0.01
N ASN A 76 2.14 -26.26 -0.50
CA ASN A 76 1.86 -26.35 -1.93
C ASN A 76 2.50 -25.20 -2.70
N LEU A 77 2.37 -23.97 -2.19
CA LEU A 77 3.08 -22.82 -2.76
C LEU A 77 4.60 -23.01 -2.69
N GLY A 78 5.15 -23.38 -1.54
CA GLY A 78 6.60 -23.51 -1.42
C GLY A 78 7.19 -24.66 -2.23
N VAL A 79 6.43 -25.74 -2.48
CA VAL A 79 6.80 -26.80 -3.43
C VAL A 79 6.83 -26.27 -4.86
N ALA A 80 5.93 -25.36 -5.23
CA ALA A 80 6.02 -24.69 -6.53
C ALA A 80 7.25 -23.78 -6.61
N ILE A 81 7.52 -23.01 -5.55
CA ILE A 81 8.72 -22.15 -5.46
C ILE A 81 10.02 -22.96 -5.52
N SER A 82 10.06 -24.14 -4.88
CA SER A 82 11.26 -24.98 -4.81
C SER A 82 11.74 -25.46 -6.17
N LYS A 83 10.84 -25.49 -7.17
CA LYS A 83 11.14 -25.83 -8.57
C LYS A 83 11.70 -24.65 -9.36
N LEU A 84 11.53 -23.43 -8.85
CA LEU A 84 11.95 -22.19 -9.51
C LEU A 84 13.30 -21.68 -9.01
N VAL A 85 13.63 -21.91 -7.74
CA VAL A 85 14.85 -21.36 -7.12
C VAL A 85 15.81 -22.46 -6.65
N PRO A 86 17.14 -22.31 -6.85
CA PRO A 86 18.14 -23.32 -6.53
C PRO A 86 18.56 -23.36 -5.05
N GLY A 87 18.06 -22.46 -4.21
CA GLY A 87 18.34 -22.35 -2.78
C GLY A 87 17.07 -22.44 -1.93
N TYR A 88 17.05 -21.76 -0.78
CA TYR A 88 16.05 -22.00 0.27
C TYR A 88 14.64 -21.52 -0.07
N ILE A 89 13.66 -22.25 0.46
CA ILE A 89 12.25 -21.87 0.53
C ILE A 89 11.91 -21.52 1.96
N SER A 90 11.63 -20.25 2.24
CA SER A 90 11.20 -19.84 3.58
C SER A 90 9.68 -19.90 3.71
N THR A 91 9.18 -20.72 4.63
CA THR A 91 7.73 -20.94 4.84
C THR A 91 7.28 -20.46 6.20
N GLU A 92 6.25 -19.63 6.23
CA GLU A 92 5.76 -18.98 7.44
C GLU A 92 4.85 -19.89 8.26
N VAL A 93 5.10 -19.97 9.57
CA VAL A 93 4.13 -20.52 10.54
C VAL A 93 3.07 -19.46 10.81
N ASP A 94 1.83 -19.89 11.07
CA ASP A 94 0.71 -18.98 11.34
C ASP A 94 1.07 -17.91 12.37
N PRO A 95 1.06 -16.62 11.99
CA PRO A 95 1.50 -15.54 12.86
C PRO A 95 0.62 -15.37 14.11
N ARG A 96 -0.60 -15.90 14.15
CA ARG A 96 -1.45 -15.88 15.35
C ARG A 96 -0.84 -16.68 16.50
N LEU A 97 0.05 -17.62 16.18
CA LEU A 97 0.75 -18.47 17.14
C LEU A 97 2.06 -17.87 17.64
N SER A 98 2.39 -16.64 17.23
CA SER A 98 3.67 -16.00 17.58
C SER A 98 3.96 -15.88 19.08
N PHE A 99 2.95 -16.05 19.93
CA PHE A 99 3.08 -16.02 21.40
C PHE A 99 2.75 -17.37 22.05
N ASP A 100 2.66 -18.45 21.25
CA ASP A 100 2.47 -19.82 21.73
C ASP A 100 3.61 -20.70 21.20
N LYS A 101 4.57 -21.00 22.08
CA LYS A 101 5.77 -21.77 21.74
C LYS A 101 5.40 -23.19 21.31
N GLU A 102 4.56 -23.88 22.08
CA GLU A 102 4.27 -25.30 21.86
C GLU A 102 3.49 -25.50 20.56
N GLU A 103 2.52 -24.62 20.30
CA GLU A 103 1.75 -24.67 19.07
C GLU A 103 2.58 -24.26 17.84
N THR A 104 3.49 -23.28 17.99
CA THR A 104 4.48 -22.95 16.96
C THR A 104 5.36 -24.16 16.61
N LEU A 105 5.89 -24.87 17.60
CA LEU A 105 6.70 -26.08 17.39
C LEU A 105 5.91 -27.18 16.67
N ARG A 106 4.67 -27.41 17.10
CA ARG A 106 3.78 -28.40 16.47
C ARG A 106 3.56 -28.10 14.99
N ARG A 107 3.26 -26.84 14.66
CA ARG A 107 3.02 -26.39 13.27
C ARG A 107 4.29 -26.44 12.42
N ALA A 108 5.42 -25.98 12.95
CA ALA A 108 6.70 -26.03 12.25
C ALA A 108 7.08 -27.46 11.84
N ARG A 109 6.96 -28.42 12.76
CA ARG A 109 7.24 -29.83 12.49
C ARG A 109 6.26 -30.42 11.47
N ARG A 110 4.97 -30.05 11.53
CA ARG A 110 3.97 -30.46 10.54
C ARG A 110 4.30 -29.93 9.14
N ILE A 111 4.68 -28.66 9.02
CA ILE A 111 5.08 -28.05 7.75
C ILE A 111 6.28 -28.80 7.14
N ILE A 112 7.30 -29.13 7.95
CA ILE A 112 8.44 -29.93 7.47
C ILE A 112 7.99 -31.31 7.00
N ALA A 113 7.16 -32.02 7.76
CA ALA A 113 6.67 -33.34 7.37
C ALA A 113 5.91 -33.31 6.03
N LEU A 114 5.10 -32.27 5.80
CA LEU A 114 4.37 -32.07 4.54
C LEU A 114 5.31 -31.79 3.36
N TYR A 115 6.42 -31.06 3.58
CA TYR A 115 7.44 -30.88 2.54
C TYR A 115 8.13 -32.18 2.18
N GLU A 116 8.50 -32.98 3.18
CA GLU A 116 9.14 -34.28 2.98
C GLU A 116 8.22 -35.25 2.24
N GLU A 117 6.92 -35.28 2.59
CA GLU A 117 5.90 -36.03 1.86
C GLU A 117 5.80 -35.60 0.39
N ALA A 118 5.93 -34.29 0.13
CA ALA A 118 5.95 -33.72 -1.23
C ALA A 118 7.29 -33.88 -1.96
N GLY A 119 8.28 -34.55 -1.36
CA GLY A 119 9.59 -34.82 -1.95
C GLY A 119 10.55 -33.63 -1.93
N VAL A 120 10.27 -32.58 -1.14
CA VAL A 120 11.20 -31.47 -0.89
C VAL A 120 11.96 -31.77 0.40
N PRO A 121 13.29 -31.94 0.35
CA PRO A 121 14.06 -32.31 1.53
C PRO A 121 14.11 -31.14 2.52
N ARG A 122 14.07 -31.43 3.83
CA ARG A 122 13.96 -30.41 4.89
C ARG A 122 15.09 -29.37 4.85
N GLU A 123 16.26 -29.74 4.35
CA GLU A 123 17.44 -28.88 4.21
C GLU A 123 17.22 -27.75 3.19
N ARG A 124 16.18 -27.83 2.36
CA ARG A 124 15.76 -26.77 1.43
C ARG A 124 14.80 -25.77 2.08
N VAL A 125 14.30 -26.05 3.28
CA VAL A 125 13.21 -25.31 3.90
C VAL A 125 13.71 -24.51 5.10
N LEU A 126 13.34 -23.23 5.16
CA LEU A 126 13.51 -22.39 6.35
C LEU A 126 12.14 -22.14 6.98
N ILE A 127 11.93 -22.57 8.21
CA ILE A 127 10.72 -22.25 8.96
C ILE A 127 10.79 -20.81 9.44
N LYS A 128 9.88 -19.98 8.97
CA LYS A 128 9.84 -18.55 9.25
C LYS A 128 8.98 -18.27 10.47
N LEU A 129 9.61 -17.71 11.51
CA LEU A 129 9.02 -17.48 12.84
C LEU A 129 9.14 -16.01 13.23
N ALA A 130 8.12 -15.48 13.90
CA ALA A 130 8.19 -14.13 14.46
C ALA A 130 9.27 -14.05 15.55
N ALA A 131 10.05 -12.97 15.58
CA ALA A 131 11.06 -12.72 16.60
C ALA A 131 10.48 -12.20 17.92
N THR A 132 9.46 -12.89 18.43
CA THR A 132 8.95 -12.79 19.80
C THR A 132 9.82 -13.64 20.74
N TRP A 133 9.58 -13.56 22.05
CA TRP A 133 10.27 -14.41 23.01
C TRP A 133 9.99 -15.90 22.75
N GLU A 134 8.72 -16.25 22.58
CA GLU A 134 8.25 -17.59 22.31
C GLU A 134 8.75 -18.10 20.96
N GLY A 135 8.79 -17.24 19.93
CA GLY A 135 9.32 -17.60 18.61
C GLY A 135 10.81 -17.86 18.62
N ILE A 136 11.60 -17.08 19.37
CA ILE A 136 13.05 -17.33 19.53
C ILE A 136 13.31 -18.61 20.34
N ALA A 137 12.51 -18.86 21.39
CA ALA A 137 12.59 -20.10 22.16
C ALA A 137 12.23 -21.33 21.29
N ALA A 138 11.18 -21.25 20.48
CA ALA A 138 10.80 -22.30 19.54
C ALA A 138 11.88 -22.52 18.47
N MET A 139 12.45 -21.44 17.92
CA MET A 139 13.56 -21.52 16.96
C MET A 139 14.74 -22.30 17.52
N LYS A 140 15.14 -22.05 18.78
CA LYS A 140 16.25 -22.76 19.40
C LYS A 140 16.04 -24.28 19.44
N GLU A 141 14.82 -24.72 19.75
CA GLU A 141 14.48 -26.14 19.78
C GLU A 141 14.44 -26.73 18.36
N LEU A 142 13.87 -26.02 17.40
CA LEU A 142 13.82 -26.45 15.99
C LEU A 142 15.21 -26.56 15.36
N GLU A 143 16.09 -25.59 15.58
CA GLU A 143 17.48 -25.64 15.10
C GLU A 143 18.24 -26.82 15.71
N ALA A 144 17.99 -27.14 16.99
CA ALA A 144 18.56 -28.33 17.65
C ALA A 144 18.03 -29.66 17.05
N GLU A 145 16.84 -29.63 16.47
CA GLU A 145 16.23 -30.75 15.72
C GLU A 145 16.66 -30.81 14.25
N GLY A 146 17.51 -29.88 13.79
CA GLY A 146 17.93 -29.77 12.40
C GLY A 146 16.87 -29.15 11.49
N ILE A 147 15.90 -28.43 12.04
CA ILE A 147 14.92 -27.64 11.30
C ILE A 147 15.39 -26.19 11.30
N THR A 148 15.97 -25.76 10.19
CA THR A 148 16.51 -24.40 10.05
C THR A 148 15.43 -23.32 10.04
N CYS A 149 15.70 -22.18 10.68
CA CYS A 149 14.73 -21.12 10.90
C CYS A 149 15.13 -19.76 10.29
N ASN A 150 14.10 -19.00 9.91
CA ASN A 150 14.20 -17.60 9.49
C ASN A 150 13.42 -16.70 10.48
N MET A 151 14.13 -15.88 11.24
CA MET A 151 13.52 -14.96 12.19
C MET A 151 13.00 -13.71 11.48
N THR A 152 11.68 -13.57 11.41
CA THR A 152 10.95 -12.45 10.79
C THR A 152 10.36 -11.52 11.85
N LEU A 153 9.74 -10.41 11.43
CA LEU A 153 9.16 -9.39 12.33
C LEU A 153 10.17 -8.84 13.36
N VAL A 154 11.42 -8.68 12.91
CA VAL A 154 12.50 -8.06 13.68
C VAL A 154 12.45 -6.55 13.45
N PHE A 155 12.02 -5.80 14.47
CA PHE A 155 11.85 -4.34 14.42
C PHE A 155 12.89 -3.59 15.24
N GLY A 156 13.56 -4.27 16.17
CA GLY A 156 14.54 -3.65 17.06
C GLY A 156 15.80 -4.48 17.23
N PHE A 157 16.84 -3.81 17.72
CA PHE A 157 18.15 -4.42 17.95
C PHE A 157 18.09 -5.60 18.93
N VAL A 158 17.31 -5.48 20.01
CA VAL A 158 17.21 -6.52 21.05
C VAL A 158 16.68 -7.83 20.45
N GLN A 159 15.68 -7.77 19.57
CA GLN A 159 15.15 -8.95 18.88
C GLN A 159 16.23 -9.60 17.99
N ALA A 160 16.98 -8.78 17.24
CA ALA A 160 18.03 -9.27 16.35
C ALA A 160 19.18 -9.93 17.13
N VAL A 161 19.63 -9.31 18.23
CA VAL A 161 20.68 -9.85 19.09
C VAL A 161 20.23 -11.16 19.72
N ALA A 162 19.02 -11.21 20.27
CA ALA A 162 18.48 -12.43 20.86
C ALA A 162 18.40 -13.56 19.82
N ALA A 163 17.81 -13.29 18.65
CA ALA A 163 17.76 -14.27 17.56
C ALA A 163 19.15 -14.81 17.17
N ALA A 164 20.14 -13.91 17.03
CA ALA A 164 21.51 -14.29 16.69
C ALA A 164 22.20 -15.12 17.78
N GLN A 165 22.08 -14.70 19.04
CA GLN A 165 22.69 -15.40 20.19
C GLN A 165 22.12 -16.81 20.39
N TYR A 166 20.86 -17.02 20.02
CA TYR A 166 20.21 -18.33 20.08
C TYR A 166 20.36 -19.15 18.79
N GLY A 167 21.15 -18.68 17.82
CA GLY A 167 21.60 -19.48 16.68
C GLY A 167 20.71 -19.43 15.45
N ALA A 168 19.88 -18.40 15.28
CA ALA A 168 19.05 -18.24 14.09
C ALA A 168 19.87 -18.36 12.80
N HIS A 169 19.47 -19.25 11.89
CA HIS A 169 20.12 -19.39 10.58
C HIS A 169 19.99 -18.12 9.73
N LEU A 170 18.81 -17.50 9.74
CA LEU A 170 18.51 -16.27 9.00
C LEU A 170 17.75 -15.27 9.88
N ILE A 171 18.10 -13.98 9.77
CA ILE A 171 17.41 -12.88 10.46
C ILE A 171 16.92 -11.89 9.39
N SER A 172 15.61 -11.67 9.36
CA SER A 172 14.91 -10.83 8.40
C SER A 172 14.36 -9.55 9.08
N PRO A 173 15.15 -8.45 9.13
CA PRO A 173 14.71 -7.18 9.70
C PRO A 173 13.66 -6.48 8.82
N PHE A 174 12.82 -5.64 9.45
CA PHE A 174 11.77 -4.86 8.80
C PHE A 174 12.09 -3.35 8.74
N PRO A 175 13.14 -2.92 8.01
CA PRO A 175 13.61 -1.54 8.02
C PRO A 175 12.55 -0.55 7.50
N GLY A 176 11.69 -0.98 6.56
CA GLY A 176 10.60 -0.15 6.06
C GLY A 176 9.58 0.24 7.14
N ARG A 177 9.25 -0.69 8.05
CA ARG A 177 8.31 -0.43 9.15
C ARG A 177 8.93 0.45 10.24
N VAL A 178 10.22 0.26 10.51
CA VAL A 178 10.98 1.14 11.42
C VAL A 178 11.04 2.56 10.85
N LEU A 179 11.26 2.70 9.55
CA LEU A 179 11.23 4.00 8.86
C LEU A 179 9.84 4.65 8.90
N ASP A 180 8.78 3.88 8.65
CA ASP A 180 7.40 4.38 8.74
C ASP A 180 7.08 4.86 10.16
N PHE A 181 7.53 4.11 11.18
CA PHE A 181 7.38 4.46 12.58
C PHE A 181 8.16 5.73 12.95
N GLN A 182 9.42 5.85 12.53
CA GLN A 182 10.23 7.05 12.74
C GLN A 182 9.61 8.28 12.08
N LYS A 183 9.11 8.16 10.85
CA LYS A 183 8.41 9.25 10.15
C LYS A 183 7.16 9.73 10.90
N LYS A 184 6.42 8.81 11.52
CA LYS A 184 5.27 9.15 12.37
C LYS A 184 5.70 9.84 13.68
N LEU A 185 6.74 9.34 14.35
CA LEU A 185 7.27 9.94 15.58
C LEU A 185 7.88 11.32 15.38
N SER A 186 8.58 11.56 14.26
CA SER A 186 9.10 12.89 13.91
C SER A 186 8.00 13.94 13.67
N GLY A 187 6.75 13.51 13.48
CA GLY A 187 5.58 14.38 13.49
C GLY A 187 5.05 14.69 14.91
N PHE A 188 5.41 13.90 15.92
CA PHE A 188 4.93 14.02 17.31
C PHE A 188 5.87 14.88 18.19
N GLY A 189 7.11 15.10 17.76
CA GLY A 189 8.19 15.70 18.59
C GLY A 189 8.53 17.17 18.33
N LYS A 190 7.87 17.88 17.41
CA LYS A 190 8.20 19.29 17.14
C LYS A 190 7.78 20.23 18.28
N ASP A 191 6.71 19.92 19.00
CA ASP A 191 6.25 20.76 20.12
C ASP A 191 6.96 20.47 21.45
N VAL A 192 7.52 19.26 21.62
CA VAL A 192 8.25 18.88 22.86
C VAL A 192 9.71 19.35 22.81
N MET A 193 10.35 19.30 21.63
CA MET A 193 11.75 19.76 21.47
C MET A 193 11.88 21.29 21.35
N ALA A 194 10.79 22.03 21.11
CA ALA A 194 10.80 23.49 21.13
C ALA A 194 10.77 24.07 22.57
N GLY A 195 10.37 23.28 23.57
CA GLY A 195 10.27 23.69 24.97
C GLY A 195 11.39 23.19 25.89
N LEU A 196 12.23 22.27 25.41
CA LEU A 196 13.37 21.74 26.16
C LEU A 196 14.64 22.17 25.41
N GLY A 197 15.32 23.19 25.95
CA GLY A 197 16.58 23.69 25.40
C GLY A 197 17.58 22.57 25.08
N GLU A 198 18.44 22.83 24.11
CA GLU A 198 19.41 21.88 23.56
C GLU A 198 20.03 20.96 24.62
N PRO A 199 19.89 19.62 24.51
CA PRO A 199 20.66 18.73 25.35
C PRO A 199 22.06 18.57 24.74
N CYS A 200 23.02 19.28 25.31
CA CYS A 200 24.44 18.95 25.17
C CYS A 200 24.82 17.85 26.17
N ALA A 201 25.67 16.94 25.71
CA ALA A 201 26.66 16.16 26.47
C ALA A 201 26.17 15.10 27.49
N ALA A 202 25.68 13.96 27.00
CA ALA A 202 25.88 12.65 27.68
C ALA A 202 25.58 11.40 26.80
N ASP A 203 25.51 11.52 25.48
CA ASP A 203 25.09 10.40 24.60
C ASP A 203 26.29 9.81 23.82
N PRO A 204 26.53 8.49 23.84
CA PRO A 204 27.57 7.83 23.04
C PRO A 204 27.44 8.03 21.52
N CYS A 205 26.35 8.64 21.02
CA CYS A 205 26.20 9.03 19.62
C CYS A 205 27.11 10.19 19.14
N CYS A 206 27.81 10.90 20.04
CA CYS A 206 28.61 12.08 19.67
C CYS A 206 29.83 11.74 18.78
N GLY A 207 30.35 10.50 18.82
CA GLY A 207 31.51 10.09 18.02
C GLY A 207 31.23 9.87 16.53
N LEU A 208 29.96 9.72 16.13
CA LEU A 208 29.56 9.31 14.76
C LEU A 208 29.03 10.45 13.89
N GLN A 209 28.84 11.64 14.46
CA GLN A 209 28.40 12.84 13.72
C GLN A 209 29.50 13.45 12.83
N THR A 210 30.76 13.05 12.99
CA THR A 210 31.87 13.47 12.13
C THR A 210 31.80 12.93 10.69
N LEU A 211 30.87 12.00 10.40
CA LEU A 211 30.67 11.38 9.08
C LEU A 211 29.42 11.88 8.31
N GLY A 212 28.69 12.87 8.84
CA GLY A 212 27.58 13.51 8.11
C GLY A 212 26.33 12.66 7.87
N LEU A 213 26.09 11.63 8.70
CA LEU A 213 24.91 10.75 8.62
C LEU A 213 23.78 11.23 9.55
N ASP A 214 22.53 11.12 9.10
CA ASP A 214 21.33 11.41 9.90
C ASP A 214 21.03 10.29 10.92
N GLY A 215 20.06 10.49 11.84
CA GLY A 215 19.76 9.54 12.91
C GLY A 215 19.40 8.11 12.44
N PHE A 216 18.96 7.94 11.20
CA PHE A 216 18.75 6.63 10.57
C PHE A 216 20.08 6.02 10.10
N GLY A 217 20.96 6.82 9.50
CA GLY A 217 22.34 6.44 9.22
C GLY A 217 23.14 6.10 10.48
N CYS A 218 22.91 6.80 11.60
CA CYS A 218 23.49 6.46 12.91
C CYS A 218 22.93 5.15 13.48
N TYR A 219 21.62 4.86 13.33
CA TYR A 219 21.04 3.59 13.79
C TYR A 219 21.57 2.39 12.99
N VAL A 220 21.67 2.53 11.66
CA VAL A 220 22.25 1.49 10.79
C VAL A 220 23.76 1.36 11.03
N ALA A 221 24.50 2.46 11.19
CA ALA A 221 25.92 2.44 11.51
C ALA A 221 26.19 1.93 12.94
N TYR A 222 25.31 2.19 13.90
CA TYR A 222 25.39 1.68 15.27
C TYR A 222 25.07 0.19 15.33
N LEU A 223 24.07 -0.26 14.57
CA LEU A 223 23.83 -1.68 14.27
C LEU A 223 24.98 -2.33 13.46
N VAL A 224 25.96 -1.57 12.99
CA VAL A 224 27.17 -2.10 12.32
C VAL A 224 28.37 -2.05 13.26
N LEU A 225 28.49 -1.02 14.11
CA LEU A 225 29.60 -0.81 15.05
C LEU A 225 29.45 -1.63 16.34
N ALA A 226 28.23 -1.83 16.85
CA ALA A 226 27.97 -2.71 17.99
C ALA A 226 28.33 -4.19 17.70
N PHE A 227 28.44 -4.56 16.42
CA PHE A 227 28.83 -5.90 15.96
C PHE A 227 30.36 -6.08 15.83
N LEU A 228 31.17 -5.02 15.94
CA LEU A 228 32.65 -5.11 15.88
C LEU A 228 33.29 -5.53 17.22
N GLY A 229 32.50 -5.67 18.30
CA GLY A 229 33.01 -5.86 19.66
C GLY A 229 33.13 -7.30 20.15
N GLN A 230 32.50 -8.29 19.50
CA GLN A 230 32.63 -9.70 19.89
C GLN A 230 32.73 -10.60 18.66
N SER A 231 33.64 -11.55 18.77
CA SER A 231 34.06 -12.52 17.76
C SER A 231 32.91 -13.32 17.16
N VAL A 232 32.25 -12.75 16.17
CA VAL A 232 31.45 -13.46 15.19
C VAL A 232 32.09 -13.16 13.84
N GLN A 233 32.82 -14.14 13.31
CA GLN A 233 33.35 -14.07 11.96
C GLN A 233 32.16 -14.01 10.99
N ASN A 234 32.14 -12.94 10.18
CA ASN A 234 31.43 -12.76 8.91
C ASN A 234 30.08 -12.00 8.95
N PHE A 235 30.11 -10.75 8.44
CA PHE A 235 29.06 -10.16 7.57
C PHE A 235 29.74 -9.23 6.53
N ALA A 236 29.22 -9.20 5.29
CA ALA A 236 29.84 -8.65 4.07
C ALA A 236 29.95 -7.10 4.05
N ILE A 237 31.01 -6.46 3.52
CA ILE A 237 31.59 -6.51 2.15
C ILE A 237 33.15 -6.52 2.19
N PRO A 238 33.83 -6.80 1.05
CA PRO A 238 34.48 -8.06 0.70
C PRO A 238 35.91 -8.21 1.30
N LEU A 239 36.30 -9.43 1.68
CA LEU A 239 37.59 -10.05 1.35
C LEU A 239 37.65 -11.46 1.98
N GLU A 240 37.73 -12.46 1.09
CA GLU A 240 38.24 -13.84 1.19
C GLU A 240 37.75 -14.84 2.29
N ARG A 241 37.70 -16.12 1.86
CA ARG A 241 37.05 -17.36 2.40
C ARG A 241 37.79 -17.99 3.61
N PRO A 242 37.39 -19.16 4.22
CA PRO A 242 36.25 -20.10 4.00
C PRO A 242 35.51 -20.66 5.26
N GLY A 243 34.30 -21.21 5.07
CA GLY A 243 33.70 -22.27 5.92
C GLY A 243 32.27 -22.02 6.40
N HIS A 244 31.27 -22.54 5.66
CA HIS A 244 29.80 -22.42 5.83
C HIS A 244 29.16 -21.06 5.45
N PRO A 245 28.21 -21.03 4.48
CA PRO A 245 27.54 -19.79 4.06
C PRO A 245 26.40 -19.42 5.02
N VAL A 246 26.46 -18.21 5.58
CA VAL A 246 25.30 -17.53 6.19
C VAL A 246 24.59 -16.75 5.08
N HIS A 247 23.29 -16.99 4.93
CA HIS A 247 22.45 -16.43 3.88
C HIS A 247 21.98 -15.03 4.27
N LEU A 248 22.12 -14.06 3.37
CA LEU A 248 21.75 -12.67 3.62
C LEU A 248 20.47 -12.37 2.84
N ALA A 249 19.32 -12.74 3.40
CA ALA A 249 18.06 -12.28 2.85
C ALA A 249 17.94 -10.78 3.11
N ARG A 250 18.27 -9.97 2.10
CA ARG A 250 17.60 -8.70 1.97
C ARG A 250 16.13 -9.09 1.86
N ALA A 251 15.28 -8.65 2.78
CA ALA A 251 13.86 -8.52 2.48
C ALA A 251 13.80 -7.55 1.30
N ALA A 252 13.96 -8.07 0.08
CA ALA A 252 13.35 -7.50 -1.08
C ALA A 252 11.87 -7.61 -0.74
N GLN A 253 11.37 -6.59 -0.02
CA GLN A 253 10.05 -6.04 -0.28
C GLN A 253 9.89 -6.23 -1.77
N GLY A 254 9.07 -7.23 -2.13
CA GLY A 254 9.01 -7.71 -3.49
C GLY A 254 9.05 -6.48 -4.37
N ARG A 255 9.93 -6.49 -5.39
CA ARG A 255 9.71 -5.59 -6.50
C ARG A 255 8.35 -5.99 -7.05
N GLN A 256 7.29 -5.45 -6.43
CA GLN A 256 6.04 -5.12 -7.04
C GLN A 256 6.46 -4.71 -8.43
N THR A 257 6.05 -5.54 -9.39
CA THR A 257 6.21 -5.25 -10.80
C THR A 257 5.88 -3.78 -10.99
N LEU A 258 6.53 -3.14 -11.96
CA LEU A 258 6.23 -1.75 -12.29
C LEU A 258 4.70 -1.53 -12.35
N VAL A 259 3.96 -2.54 -12.80
CA VAL A 259 2.49 -2.69 -12.78
C VAL A 259 1.85 -2.66 -11.37
N ALA A 260 2.35 -3.38 -10.35
CA ALA A 260 1.82 -3.32 -8.98
C ALA A 260 2.23 -2.04 -8.23
N ARG A 261 3.40 -1.46 -8.50
CA ARG A 261 3.76 -0.10 -8.03
C ARG A 261 2.98 0.98 -8.76
N LEU A 262 2.65 0.76 -10.04
CA LEU A 262 1.71 1.58 -10.79
C LEU A 262 0.31 1.42 -10.22
N ALA A 263 -0.18 0.21 -9.91
CA ALA A 263 -1.50 -0.01 -9.32
C ALA A 263 -1.64 0.53 -7.88
N GLN A 264 -0.53 0.67 -7.12
CA GLN A 264 -0.53 1.42 -5.85
C GLN A 264 -0.29 2.93 -6.00
N ARG A 265 0.17 3.38 -7.18
CA ARG A 265 0.35 4.81 -7.53
C ARG A 265 -0.87 5.39 -8.24
N VAL A 266 -1.58 4.57 -9.01
CA VAL A 266 -2.76 4.89 -9.79
C VAL A 266 -3.95 4.57 -8.92
N ALA A 267 -4.60 5.61 -8.40
CA ALA A 267 -5.89 5.43 -7.78
C ALA A 267 -6.90 5.07 -8.87
N TYR A 268 -7.83 4.15 -8.57
CA TYR A 268 -9.01 3.99 -9.39
C TYR A 268 -9.96 5.14 -9.03
N VAL A 269 -10.27 6.01 -9.98
CA VAL A 269 -11.24 7.09 -9.77
C VAL A 269 -12.49 6.81 -10.60
N ALA A 270 -13.62 6.59 -9.94
CA ALA A 270 -14.93 6.60 -10.57
C ALA A 270 -15.48 8.03 -10.53
N VAL A 271 -15.86 8.57 -11.69
CA VAL A 271 -16.69 9.78 -11.75
C VAL A 271 -18.06 9.35 -12.26
N VAL A 272 -19.05 9.45 -11.37
CA VAL A 272 -20.44 9.10 -11.66
C VAL A 272 -21.23 10.39 -11.91
N ASP A 273 -21.60 10.63 -13.16
CA ASP A 273 -22.50 11.71 -13.54
C ASP A 273 -23.95 11.25 -13.33
N VAL A 274 -24.71 12.06 -12.60
CA VAL A 274 -26.09 11.77 -12.23
C VAL A 274 -26.98 12.95 -12.64
N ASN A 275 -28.13 12.64 -13.22
CA ASN A 275 -29.18 13.59 -13.55
C ASN A 275 -30.47 13.11 -12.90
N VAL A 276 -30.99 13.88 -11.95
CA VAL A 276 -32.16 13.53 -11.15
C VAL A 276 -33.38 14.32 -11.60
N LYS A 277 -34.57 13.81 -11.31
CA LYS A 277 -35.83 14.53 -11.52
C LYS A 277 -35.86 15.81 -10.67
N SER A 278 -36.47 16.87 -11.20
CA SER A 278 -36.43 18.25 -10.67
C SER A 278 -37.16 18.49 -9.34
N ASP A 279 -37.56 17.42 -8.65
CA ASP A 279 -38.21 17.41 -7.34
C ASP A 279 -37.59 16.38 -6.37
N GLN A 280 -36.59 15.63 -6.83
CA GLN A 280 -35.93 14.55 -6.10
C GLN A 280 -34.52 14.93 -5.62
N GLU A 281 -34.04 16.13 -5.89
CA GLU A 281 -32.66 16.57 -5.60
C GLU A 281 -32.30 16.40 -4.12
N GLN A 282 -33.21 16.79 -3.23
CA GLN A 282 -32.97 16.73 -1.78
C GLN A 282 -32.93 15.28 -1.28
N GLN A 283 -33.82 14.42 -1.79
CA GLN A 283 -33.86 13.00 -1.41
C GLN A 283 -32.64 12.25 -1.94
N PHE A 284 -32.25 12.53 -3.19
CA PHE A 284 -31.04 11.99 -3.79
C PHE A 284 -29.79 12.42 -3.00
N LEU A 285 -29.72 13.70 -2.64
CA LEU A 285 -28.61 14.23 -1.84
C LEU A 285 -28.51 13.52 -0.49
N GLU A 286 -29.61 13.37 0.23
CA GLU A 286 -29.64 12.68 1.53
C GLU A 286 -29.16 11.23 1.42
N ALA A 287 -29.70 10.48 0.45
CA ALA A 287 -29.28 9.11 0.19
C ALA A 287 -27.78 9.03 -0.16
N SER A 288 -27.29 9.94 -1.02
CA SER A 288 -25.89 9.96 -1.46
C SER A 288 -24.93 10.36 -0.35
N LEU A 289 -25.34 11.26 0.56
CA LEU A 289 -24.57 11.58 1.76
C LEU A 289 -24.45 10.38 2.70
N GLN A 290 -25.53 9.61 2.86
CA GLN A 290 -25.49 8.38 3.66
C GLN A 290 -24.55 7.33 3.04
N ASN A 291 -24.59 7.17 1.72
CA ASN A 291 -23.68 6.30 0.99
C ASN A 291 -22.22 6.75 1.23
N ALA A 292 -21.90 8.01 0.92
CA ALA A 292 -20.56 8.56 1.04
C ALA A 292 -19.98 8.52 2.46
N ARG A 293 -20.81 8.73 3.49
CA ARG A 293 -20.40 8.60 4.91
C ARG A 293 -20.08 7.15 5.26
N SER A 294 -20.86 6.20 4.77
CA SER A 294 -20.68 4.77 5.03
C SER A 294 -19.46 4.22 4.29
N SER A 295 -19.21 4.68 3.07
CA SER A 295 -18.06 4.23 2.26
C SER A 295 -16.71 4.59 2.86
N LYS A 296 -16.64 5.57 3.77
CA LYS A 296 -15.41 5.85 4.55
C LYS A 296 -14.92 4.65 5.38
N GLY A 297 -15.83 3.75 5.77
CA GLY A 297 -15.49 2.53 6.50
C GLY A 297 -14.90 1.43 5.62
N GLU A 298 -14.94 1.59 4.29
CA GLU A 298 -14.46 0.57 3.36
C GLU A 298 -12.93 0.53 3.30
N PRO A 299 -12.30 -0.67 3.33
CA PRO A 299 -10.85 -0.80 3.34
C PRO A 299 -10.12 -0.18 2.13
N LEU A 300 -10.82 -0.06 1.00
CA LEU A 300 -10.25 0.40 -0.27
C LEU A 300 -10.67 1.82 -0.64
N ASN A 301 -11.77 2.35 -0.11
CA ASN A 301 -12.18 3.74 -0.34
C ASN A 301 -11.14 4.68 0.28
N GLN A 302 -10.60 5.59 -0.54
CA GLN A 302 -9.70 6.66 -0.11
C GLN A 302 -10.44 7.98 0.02
N ARG A 303 -11.46 8.19 -0.82
CA ARG A 303 -12.24 9.41 -0.86
C ARG A 303 -13.59 9.15 -1.52
N PHE A 304 -14.58 9.94 -1.12
CA PHE A 304 -15.89 10.03 -1.76
C PHE A 304 -16.28 11.50 -1.75
N ASP A 305 -16.52 12.08 -2.92
CA ASP A 305 -17.05 13.44 -3.06
C ASP A 305 -18.52 13.38 -3.54
N VAL A 306 -19.37 14.22 -2.96
CA VAL A 306 -20.76 14.43 -3.40
C VAL A 306 -20.88 15.89 -3.81
N LEU A 307 -20.97 16.11 -5.12
CA LEU A 307 -20.95 17.42 -5.75
C LEU A 307 -22.24 17.68 -6.50
N GLN A 308 -22.78 18.90 -6.40
CA GLN A 308 -23.96 19.34 -7.14
C GLN A 308 -23.55 20.46 -8.11
N LEU A 309 -23.95 20.36 -9.36
CA LEU A 309 -23.59 21.34 -10.39
C LEU A 309 -24.26 22.68 -10.08
N ARG A 310 -23.51 23.78 -10.12
CA ARG A 310 -24.02 25.11 -9.76
C ARG A 310 -25.03 25.65 -10.76
N GLU A 311 -24.83 25.36 -12.04
CA GLU A 311 -25.68 25.87 -13.14
C GLU A 311 -26.97 25.06 -13.30
N ASP A 312 -26.99 23.81 -12.82
CA ASP A 312 -28.14 22.92 -12.89
C ASP A 312 -28.18 22.02 -11.64
N PRO A 313 -28.99 22.39 -10.62
CA PRO A 313 -29.09 21.64 -9.37
C PRO A 313 -29.60 20.21 -9.53
N SER A 314 -30.21 19.85 -10.65
CA SER A 314 -30.64 18.47 -10.94
C SER A 314 -29.45 17.55 -11.30
N ARG A 315 -28.26 18.11 -11.49
CA ARG A 315 -27.06 17.37 -11.87
C ARG A 315 -26.08 17.22 -10.72
N PHE A 316 -25.62 16.00 -10.50
CA PHE A 316 -24.64 15.65 -9.48
C PHE A 316 -23.45 14.93 -10.09
N ALA A 317 -22.30 15.07 -9.44
CA ALA A 317 -21.12 14.23 -9.68
C ALA A 317 -20.72 13.54 -8.37
N LEU A 318 -20.64 12.22 -8.39
CA LEU A 318 -20.05 11.43 -7.32
C LEU A 318 -18.63 11.05 -7.74
N VAL A 319 -17.63 11.49 -6.99
CA VAL A 319 -16.21 11.16 -7.26
C VAL A 319 -15.74 10.17 -6.21
N GLU A 320 -15.56 8.93 -6.62
CA GLU A 320 -15.19 7.82 -5.74
C GLU A 320 -13.74 7.44 -6.05
N ILE A 321 -12.86 7.55 -5.07
CA ILE A 321 -11.44 7.24 -5.23
C ILE A 321 -11.10 6.01 -4.40
N TYR A 322 -10.58 4.99 -5.06
CA TYR A 322 -10.20 3.73 -4.46
C TYR A 322 -8.71 3.46 -4.60
N ARG A 323 -8.19 2.64 -3.68
CA ARG A 323 -6.78 2.23 -3.67
C ARG A 323 -6.39 1.45 -4.93
N ASN A 324 -7.33 0.72 -5.53
CA ASN A 324 -7.15 -0.11 -6.71
C ASN A 324 -8.52 -0.43 -7.37
N ALA A 325 -8.49 -1.17 -8.47
CA ALA A 325 -9.67 -1.55 -9.26
C ALA A 325 -10.66 -2.48 -8.54
N ASP A 326 -10.27 -3.11 -7.43
CA ASP A 326 -11.18 -3.95 -6.62
C ASP A 326 -12.14 -3.10 -5.78
N GLY A 327 -11.79 -1.83 -5.54
CA GLY A 327 -12.55 -0.92 -4.69
C GLY A 327 -14.01 -0.72 -5.12
N PRO A 328 -14.29 -0.35 -6.38
CA PRO A 328 -15.66 -0.21 -6.88
C PRO A 328 -16.47 -1.50 -6.83
N ALA A 329 -15.84 -2.65 -7.09
CA ALA A 329 -16.51 -3.95 -6.99
C ALA A 329 -16.91 -4.22 -5.53
N GLY A 330 -15.97 -4.06 -4.60
CA GLY A 330 -16.23 -4.18 -3.17
C GLY A 330 -17.29 -3.20 -2.67
N HIS A 331 -17.27 -1.93 -3.10
CA HIS A 331 -18.29 -0.94 -2.76
C HIS A 331 -19.70 -1.41 -3.17
N LYS A 332 -19.83 -1.99 -4.37
CA LYS A 332 -21.11 -2.47 -4.91
C LYS A 332 -21.69 -3.68 -4.15
N GLU A 333 -20.87 -4.39 -3.39
CA GLU A 333 -21.28 -5.52 -2.55
C GLU A 333 -21.73 -5.07 -1.15
N THR A 334 -21.54 -3.80 -0.79
CA THR A 334 -21.89 -3.30 0.53
C THR A 334 -23.40 -3.12 0.72
N ALA A 335 -23.88 -3.33 1.95
CA ALA A 335 -25.28 -3.11 2.30
C ALA A 335 -25.72 -1.65 2.10
N HIS A 336 -24.84 -0.68 2.36
CA HIS A 336 -25.16 0.73 2.22
C HIS A 336 -25.24 1.17 0.74
N TYR A 337 -24.41 0.61 -0.15
CA TYR A 337 -24.57 0.81 -1.59
C TYR A 337 -25.88 0.19 -2.09
N ALA A 338 -26.23 -1.03 -1.66
CA ALA A 338 -27.48 -1.66 -2.05
C ALA A 338 -28.69 -0.79 -1.64
N ALA A 339 -28.69 -0.29 -0.39
CA ALA A 339 -29.72 0.62 0.10
C ALA A 339 -29.79 1.92 -0.72
N TRP A 340 -28.63 2.53 -1.02
CA TRP A 340 -28.56 3.72 -1.87
C TRP A 340 -29.09 3.44 -3.28
N ARG A 341 -28.61 2.38 -3.94
CA ARG A 341 -29.01 1.98 -5.29
C ARG A 341 -30.52 1.83 -5.39
N ASP A 342 -31.11 1.14 -4.42
CA ASP A 342 -32.55 0.85 -4.41
C ASP A 342 -33.37 2.11 -4.12
N THR A 343 -32.87 2.98 -3.24
CA THR A 343 -33.51 4.27 -2.92
C THR A 343 -33.51 5.22 -4.12
N VAL A 344 -32.38 5.36 -4.82
CA VAL A 344 -32.24 6.35 -5.91
C VAL A 344 -32.74 5.87 -7.27
N ALA A 345 -33.13 4.59 -7.40
CA ALA A 345 -33.48 3.97 -8.68
C ALA A 345 -34.54 4.77 -9.45
N ASP A 346 -35.61 5.21 -8.76
CA ASP A 346 -36.73 5.93 -9.36
C ASP A 346 -36.52 7.45 -9.44
N MET A 347 -35.41 7.96 -8.89
CA MET A 347 -35.09 9.39 -8.85
C MET A 347 -34.37 9.89 -10.11
N MET A 348 -33.90 8.98 -10.96
CA MET A 348 -33.10 9.31 -12.15
C MET A 348 -33.98 9.89 -13.27
N GLU A 349 -33.61 11.05 -13.81
CA GLU A 349 -34.20 11.59 -15.04
C GLU A 349 -33.61 10.88 -16.27
N THR A 350 -32.30 10.63 -16.24
CA THR A 350 -31.60 9.79 -17.22
C THR A 350 -30.73 8.77 -16.50
N PRO A 351 -30.43 7.60 -17.12
CA PRO A 351 -29.52 6.63 -16.52
C PRO A 351 -28.19 7.28 -16.12
N ARG A 352 -27.76 7.05 -14.88
CA ARG A 352 -26.44 7.49 -14.41
C ARG A 352 -25.33 6.88 -15.25
N SER A 353 -24.29 7.65 -15.53
CA SER A 353 -23.10 7.18 -16.23
C SER A 353 -21.91 7.19 -15.29
N ALA A 354 -21.09 6.14 -15.35
CA ALA A 354 -19.84 6.05 -14.60
C ALA A 354 -18.68 6.00 -15.59
N SER A 355 -17.66 6.79 -15.33
CA SER A 355 -16.41 6.79 -16.11
C SER A 355 -15.24 6.48 -15.19
N GLN A 356 -14.30 5.67 -15.69
CA GLN A 356 -13.08 5.32 -14.99
C GLN A 356 -11.94 6.25 -15.39
N TRP A 357 -11.22 6.75 -14.39
CA TRP A 357 -10.06 7.61 -14.57
C TRP A 357 -8.88 7.12 -13.75
N ASP A 358 -7.70 7.23 -14.33
CA ASP A 358 -6.42 6.98 -13.68
C ASP A 358 -5.83 8.29 -13.17
N THR A 359 -5.32 8.28 -11.94
CA THR A 359 -4.62 9.44 -11.38
C THR A 359 -3.22 9.60 -11.98
N ILE A 360 -2.95 10.77 -12.57
CA ILE A 360 -1.61 11.21 -12.99
C ILE A 360 -0.95 12.08 -11.90
N PHE A 361 -1.76 12.89 -11.21
CA PHE A 361 -1.37 13.67 -10.03
C PHE A 361 -2.57 13.86 -9.10
N PRO A 362 -2.45 13.73 -7.76
CA PRO A 362 -1.27 13.32 -6.97
C PRO A 362 -0.76 11.91 -7.27
N GLY A 363 0.48 11.59 -6.89
CA GLY A 363 1.18 10.40 -7.42
C GLY A 363 0.81 9.06 -6.79
N LYS A 364 -0.06 9.03 -5.76
CA LYS A 364 -0.51 7.82 -5.05
C LYS A 364 -1.93 7.95 -4.53
N ALA A 365 -2.66 6.83 -4.48
CA ALA A 365 -4.02 6.78 -3.92
C ALA A 365 -4.10 7.21 -2.44
N SER A 366 -3.06 6.94 -1.65
CA SER A 366 -2.96 7.36 -0.24
C SER A 366 -2.94 8.88 -0.05
N ASP A 367 -2.55 9.63 -1.09
CA ASP A 367 -2.46 11.09 -1.00
C ASP A 367 -3.87 11.70 -0.85
N TYR A 368 -4.90 11.01 -1.36
CA TYR A 368 -6.30 11.42 -1.27
C TYR A 368 -6.95 11.24 0.10
N HIS A 369 -6.34 10.48 1.01
CA HIS A 369 -6.93 10.18 2.30
C HIS A 369 -6.98 11.44 3.18
N PRO A 370 -8.17 11.91 3.61
CA PRO A 370 -8.28 13.13 4.40
C PRO A 370 -7.69 12.94 5.80
N LYS A 371 -6.82 13.87 6.24
CA LYS A 371 -6.19 13.81 7.59
C LYS A 371 -7.13 14.24 8.74
N THR A 372 -8.15 15.05 8.45
CA THR A 372 -9.09 15.54 9.47
C THR A 372 -10.48 14.99 9.18
N ILE A 373 -10.99 14.18 10.11
CA ILE A 373 -12.34 13.62 10.04
C ILE A 373 -13.28 14.62 10.72
N ILE A 374 -13.96 15.44 9.91
CA ILE A 374 -15.13 16.20 10.36
C ILE A 374 -16.34 15.61 9.63
N LEU A 375 -17.26 15.02 10.39
CA LEU A 375 -18.44 14.30 9.87
C LEU A 375 -19.62 15.22 9.56
N GLU A 376 -19.64 16.41 10.18
CA GLU A 376 -20.72 17.39 10.09
C GLU A 376 -20.19 18.75 9.69
N ARG A 377 -20.97 19.53 8.92
CA ARG A 377 -20.61 20.91 8.58
C ARG A 377 -20.71 21.76 9.86
N PRO A 378 -19.60 22.32 10.41
CA PRO A 378 -19.69 23.30 11.48
C PRO A 378 -20.50 24.50 10.98
N GLN A 379 -21.39 25.04 11.81
CA GLN A 379 -22.08 26.30 11.48
C GLN A 379 -21.02 27.38 11.17
N GLY A 380 -21.09 27.98 9.97
CA GLY A 380 -20.14 28.99 9.51
C GLY A 380 -18.93 28.47 8.72
N ALA A 381 -18.82 27.17 8.44
CA ALA A 381 -17.82 26.68 7.49
C ALA A 381 -18.10 27.22 6.08
N GLY A 382 -17.22 28.11 5.59
CA GLY A 382 -17.31 28.69 4.25
C GLY A 382 -17.23 27.63 3.15
N ASP A 383 -17.88 27.90 2.01
CA ASP A 383 -17.81 27.05 0.83
C ASP A 383 -16.42 27.09 0.20
N VAL A 384 -16.04 26.02 -0.49
CA VAL A 384 -14.85 25.96 -1.36
C VAL A 384 -15.25 26.23 -2.82
N ASP A 385 -14.34 26.80 -3.62
CA ASP A 385 -14.52 26.89 -5.07
C ASP A 385 -14.00 25.60 -5.70
N ILE A 386 -14.92 24.79 -6.23
CA ILE A 386 -14.62 23.52 -6.91
C ILE A 386 -14.95 23.68 -8.38
N THR A 387 -13.97 23.40 -9.23
CA THR A 387 -14.14 23.33 -10.68
C THR A 387 -13.59 22.01 -11.21
N HIS A 388 -14.41 21.28 -11.96
CA HIS A 388 -13.95 20.18 -12.81
C HIS A 388 -13.68 20.74 -14.21
N VAL A 389 -12.45 20.65 -14.69
CA VAL A 389 -12.07 21.10 -16.03
C VAL A 389 -11.84 19.88 -16.91
N PHE A 390 -12.75 19.65 -17.85
CA PHE A 390 -12.66 18.60 -18.86
C PHE A 390 -11.85 19.10 -20.05
N VAL A 391 -10.90 18.28 -20.49
CA VAL A 391 -9.93 18.64 -21.52
C VAL A 391 -9.78 17.50 -22.52
N SER A 392 -10.19 17.75 -23.77
CA SER A 392 -9.92 16.84 -24.89
C SER A 392 -8.62 17.23 -25.58
N VAL A 393 -7.61 16.38 -25.45
CA VAL A 393 -6.26 16.54 -26.01
C VAL A 393 -6.20 15.95 -27.42
N LYS A 394 -5.44 16.58 -28.32
CA LYS A 394 -5.19 16.06 -29.67
C LYS A 394 -4.39 14.77 -29.58
N ALA A 395 -4.77 13.77 -30.39
CA ALA A 395 -4.06 12.49 -30.44
C ALA A 395 -2.56 12.70 -30.72
N GLY A 396 -1.71 12.02 -29.95
CA GLY A 396 -0.24 12.17 -29.99
C GLY A 396 0.33 13.27 -29.10
N ALA A 397 -0.50 14.13 -28.50
CA ALA A 397 -0.07 15.17 -27.56
C ALA A 397 -0.26 14.79 -26.08
N GLU A 398 -0.74 13.57 -25.78
CA GLU A 398 -1.13 13.12 -24.44
C GLU A 398 0.02 13.20 -23.44
N GLU A 399 1.20 12.67 -23.79
CA GLU A 399 2.37 12.68 -22.91
C GLU A 399 2.94 14.08 -22.70
N ALA A 400 2.92 14.93 -23.73
CA ALA A 400 3.33 16.33 -23.63
C ALA A 400 2.37 17.11 -22.71
N PHE A 401 1.07 16.90 -22.88
CA PHE A 401 0.03 17.49 -22.04
C PHE A 401 0.16 17.02 -20.58
N LYS A 402 0.31 15.72 -20.33
CA LYS A 402 0.55 15.18 -18.98
C LYS A 402 1.75 15.85 -18.31
N LYS A 403 2.87 15.95 -19.02
CA LYS A 403 4.10 16.55 -18.49
C LYS A 403 3.90 18.03 -18.13
N ALA A 404 3.32 18.82 -19.03
CA ALA A 404 3.07 20.24 -18.81
C ALA A 404 2.08 20.46 -17.66
N THR A 405 0.96 19.73 -17.66
CA THR A 405 -0.11 19.88 -16.65
C THR A 405 0.32 19.37 -15.29
N ARG A 406 1.14 18.32 -15.21
CA ARG A 406 1.73 17.86 -13.93
C ARG A 406 2.67 18.90 -13.34
N ALA A 407 3.47 19.59 -14.16
CA ALA A 407 4.31 20.69 -13.67
C ALA A 407 3.47 21.85 -13.13
N ASN A 408 2.37 22.21 -13.81
CA ASN A 408 1.41 23.19 -13.30
C ASN A 408 0.83 22.74 -11.96
N ALA A 409 0.31 21.51 -11.87
CA ALA A 409 -0.29 20.97 -10.66
C ALA A 409 0.69 20.96 -9.47
N MET A 410 1.96 20.62 -9.70
CA MET A 410 3.01 20.63 -8.67
C MET A 410 3.29 22.02 -8.08
N GLU A 411 3.14 23.09 -8.86
CA GLU A 411 3.26 24.46 -8.35
C GLU A 411 1.93 24.97 -7.79
N SER A 412 0.79 24.61 -8.39
CA SER A 412 -0.55 24.99 -7.91
C SER A 412 -0.83 24.54 -6.49
N VAL A 413 -0.40 23.32 -6.11
CA VAL A 413 -0.59 22.81 -4.73
C VAL A 413 0.20 23.59 -3.67
N LYS A 414 1.19 24.40 -4.09
CA LYS A 414 1.95 25.30 -3.21
C LYS A 414 1.28 26.67 -3.06
N GLU A 415 0.26 26.97 -3.87
CA GLU A 415 -0.41 28.25 -3.82
C GLU A 415 -1.18 28.44 -2.51
N TYR A 416 -1.14 29.67 -1.99
CA TYR A 416 -2.01 30.03 -0.89
C TYR A 416 -3.47 29.91 -1.30
N GLY A 417 -4.20 28.99 -0.66
CA GLY A 417 -5.62 28.79 -0.90
C GLY A 417 -5.95 27.60 -1.80
N ASN A 418 -4.97 26.97 -2.47
CA ASN A 418 -5.21 25.67 -3.08
C ASN A 418 -5.44 24.62 -1.99
N LEU A 419 -6.46 23.78 -2.16
CA LEU A 419 -6.80 22.67 -1.28
C LEU A 419 -6.56 21.33 -1.96
N ARG A 420 -6.87 21.25 -3.26
CA ARG A 420 -6.66 20.07 -4.10
C ARG A 420 -6.44 20.51 -5.54
N PHE A 421 -5.55 19.80 -6.22
CA PHE A 421 -5.36 19.92 -7.66
C PHE A 421 -5.08 18.51 -8.19
N ASP A 422 -6.02 17.95 -8.94
CA ASP A 422 -5.85 16.64 -9.55
C ASP A 422 -5.61 16.77 -11.05
N LEU A 423 -4.87 15.81 -11.59
CA LEU A 423 -4.80 15.54 -13.02
C LEU A 423 -5.13 14.07 -13.22
N LEU A 424 -6.25 13.81 -13.87
CA LEU A 424 -6.76 12.48 -14.17
C LEU A 424 -6.80 12.25 -15.68
N GLN A 425 -6.58 11.01 -16.12
CA GLN A 425 -6.72 10.58 -17.50
C GLN A 425 -7.83 9.53 -17.60
N ASN A 426 -8.73 9.67 -18.57
CA ASN A 426 -9.79 8.69 -18.77
C ASN A 426 -9.20 7.38 -19.30
N VAL A 427 -9.66 6.24 -18.76
CA VAL A 427 -9.14 4.92 -19.12
C VAL A 427 -9.64 4.46 -20.48
N ASP A 428 -10.91 4.71 -20.79
CA ASP A 428 -11.54 4.31 -22.05
C ASP A 428 -11.22 5.29 -23.20
N SER A 429 -10.84 6.52 -22.87
CA SER A 429 -10.52 7.58 -23.83
C SER A 429 -9.25 8.32 -23.41
N PRO A 430 -8.05 7.81 -23.75
CA PRO A 430 -6.78 8.38 -23.31
C PRO A 430 -6.52 9.84 -23.72
N THR A 431 -7.26 10.37 -24.69
CA THR A 431 -7.22 11.78 -25.09
C THR A 431 -8.02 12.70 -24.15
N GLU A 432 -8.86 12.15 -23.28
CA GLU A 432 -9.68 12.91 -22.35
C GLU A 432 -9.02 13.00 -20.97
N PHE A 433 -8.89 14.22 -20.46
CA PHE A 433 -8.33 14.53 -19.16
C PHE A 433 -9.32 15.31 -18.31
N LEU A 434 -9.24 15.10 -17.00
CA LEU A 434 -10.03 15.81 -16.01
C LEU A 434 -9.09 16.44 -14.98
N LEU A 435 -9.18 17.76 -14.81
CA LEU A 435 -8.54 18.47 -13.72
C LEU A 435 -9.60 18.77 -12.65
N ILE A 436 -9.34 18.37 -11.40
CA ILE A 436 -10.18 18.72 -10.25
C ILE A 436 -9.46 19.81 -9.46
N GLU A 437 -9.94 21.03 -9.58
CA GLU A 437 -9.36 22.21 -8.94
C GLU A 437 -10.22 22.62 -7.76
N VAL A 438 -9.65 22.63 -6.56
CA VAL A 438 -10.35 23.04 -5.33
C VAL A 438 -9.55 24.11 -4.61
N TYR A 439 -10.18 25.28 -4.45
CA TYR A 439 -9.62 26.43 -3.78
C TYR A 439 -10.49 26.84 -2.59
N LYS A 440 -9.88 27.48 -1.59
CA LYS A 440 -10.60 28.03 -0.43
C LYS A 440 -11.66 29.04 -0.85
N THR A 441 -11.39 29.84 -1.86
CA THR A 441 -12.30 30.88 -2.36
C THR A 441 -12.18 31.02 -3.87
N ALA A 442 -13.22 31.59 -4.50
CA ALA A 442 -13.19 31.96 -5.91
C ALA A 442 -12.09 32.99 -6.23
N GLY A 443 -11.71 33.83 -5.25
CA GLY A 443 -10.61 34.78 -5.39
C GLY A 443 -9.24 34.10 -5.44
N ASP A 444 -9.05 33.00 -4.70
CA ASP A 444 -7.80 32.23 -4.77
C ASP A 444 -7.69 31.45 -6.09
N ALA A 445 -8.81 30.88 -6.58
CA ALA A 445 -8.89 30.29 -7.92
C ALA A 445 -8.64 31.33 -9.04
N ALA A 446 -9.05 32.59 -8.85
CA ALA A 446 -8.74 33.66 -9.78
C ALA A 446 -7.24 33.99 -9.79
N LYS A 447 -6.61 34.10 -8.61
CA LYS A 447 -5.17 34.36 -8.47
C LYS A 447 -4.31 33.26 -9.11
N HIS A 448 -4.74 32.00 -9.07
CA HIS A 448 -4.06 30.91 -9.77
C HIS A 448 -3.78 31.27 -11.24
N LYS A 449 -4.76 31.88 -11.92
CA LYS A 449 -4.67 32.26 -13.34
C LYS A 449 -3.65 33.37 -13.63
N ASP A 450 -3.24 34.10 -12.59
CA ASP A 450 -2.25 35.16 -12.68
C ASP A 450 -0.82 34.69 -12.41
N THR A 451 -0.65 33.46 -11.91
CA THR A 451 0.66 32.90 -11.58
C THR A 451 1.52 32.64 -12.81
N LYS A 452 2.84 32.60 -12.59
CA LYS A 452 3.82 32.36 -13.66
C LYS A 452 3.65 30.96 -14.27
N HIS A 453 3.56 29.93 -13.44
CA HIS A 453 3.43 28.55 -13.90
C HIS A 453 2.11 28.29 -14.64
N TYR A 454 1.00 28.90 -14.22
CA TYR A 454 -0.26 28.82 -14.97
C TYR A 454 -0.15 29.45 -16.36
N LYS A 455 0.47 30.63 -16.47
CA LYS A 455 0.63 31.32 -17.75
C LYS A 455 1.53 30.52 -18.70
N GLU A 456 2.64 29.99 -18.18
CA GLU A 456 3.54 29.09 -18.93
C GLU A 456 2.83 27.82 -19.37
N TRP A 457 2.07 27.18 -18.48
CA TRP A 457 1.25 26.02 -18.79
C TRP A 457 0.21 26.33 -19.87
N ARG A 458 -0.54 27.41 -19.72
CA ARG A 458 -1.59 27.83 -20.65
C ARG A 458 -1.05 28.00 -22.06
N THR A 459 0.09 28.67 -22.22
CA THR A 459 0.77 28.82 -23.51
C THR A 459 1.26 27.48 -24.03
N THR A 460 1.83 26.63 -23.17
CA THR A 460 2.36 25.32 -23.57
C THR A 460 1.27 24.39 -24.11
N VAL A 461 0.09 24.36 -23.48
CA VAL A 461 -0.98 23.41 -23.83
C VAL A 461 -1.98 23.95 -24.85
N GLU A 462 -1.87 25.22 -25.26
CA GLU A 462 -2.82 25.90 -26.14
C GLU A 462 -3.06 25.13 -27.44
N ASP A 463 -1.99 24.69 -28.09
CA ASP A 463 -2.07 23.92 -29.33
C ASP A 463 -2.28 22.42 -29.12
N MET A 464 -2.28 21.95 -27.87
CA MET A 464 -2.39 20.52 -27.53
C MET A 464 -3.83 20.10 -27.28
N ALA A 465 -4.73 21.01 -26.90
CA ALA A 465 -6.08 20.68 -26.48
C ALA A 465 -7.16 21.48 -27.24
N LYS A 466 -8.35 20.90 -27.34
CA LYS A 466 -9.58 21.62 -27.73
C LYS A 466 -9.96 22.62 -26.63
N PRO A 467 -10.90 23.57 -26.90
CA PRO A 467 -11.46 24.41 -25.85
C PRO A 467 -11.90 23.59 -24.64
N ARG A 468 -11.48 24.03 -23.46
CA ARG A 468 -11.68 23.34 -22.18
C ARG A 468 -13.06 23.67 -21.62
N GLU A 469 -13.73 22.68 -21.04
CA GLU A 469 -15.03 22.86 -20.39
C GLU A 469 -14.86 22.86 -18.86
N GLY A 470 -15.14 23.98 -18.21
CA GLY A 470 -15.09 24.10 -16.75
C GLY A 470 -16.48 24.02 -16.14
N ARG A 471 -16.74 23.03 -15.29
CA ARG A 471 -17.99 22.88 -14.53
C ARG A 471 -17.78 23.24 -13.07
N LYS A 472 -18.58 24.17 -12.55
CA LYS A 472 -18.50 24.61 -11.14
C LYS A 472 -19.49 23.88 -10.27
N TYR A 473 -19.03 23.44 -9.11
CA TYR A 473 -19.83 22.64 -8.18
C TYR A 473 -20.00 23.31 -6.81
N VAL A 474 -21.12 22.97 -6.18
CA VAL A 474 -21.34 23.09 -4.74
C VAL A 474 -20.95 21.74 -4.12
N THR A 475 -20.11 21.75 -3.09
CA THR A 475 -19.80 20.53 -2.32
C THR A 475 -20.84 20.29 -1.23
N HIS A 476 -21.30 19.05 -1.14
CA HIS A 476 -22.05 18.56 0.01
C HIS A 476 -21.22 17.59 0.86
N PHE A 477 -20.24 16.92 0.26
CA PHE A 477 -19.30 16.06 0.96
C PHE A 477 -17.97 15.96 0.21
N PRO A 478 -16.81 16.10 0.90
CA PRO A 478 -16.66 16.59 2.26
C PRO A 478 -17.17 18.03 2.45
N SER A 479 -17.81 18.29 3.58
CA SER A 479 -18.53 19.55 3.85
C SER A 479 -17.65 20.67 4.42
N VAL A 480 -16.36 20.43 4.64
CA VAL A 480 -15.43 21.39 5.26
C VAL A 480 -14.18 21.59 4.42
N PRO A 481 -13.66 22.83 4.27
CA PRO A 481 -12.45 23.12 3.51
C PRO A 481 -11.23 22.27 3.93
N ALA A 482 -11.07 21.99 5.23
CA ALA A 482 -9.95 21.19 5.74
C ALA A 482 -9.92 19.75 5.20
N ALA A 483 -11.08 19.15 4.91
CA ALA A 483 -11.19 17.80 4.37
C ALA A 483 -10.88 17.72 2.87
N TRP A 484 -10.76 18.88 2.20
CA TRP A 484 -10.29 18.96 0.82
C TRP A 484 -8.78 18.94 0.71
N LYS A 485 -8.04 19.17 1.81
CA LYS A 485 -6.57 19.22 1.79
C LYS A 485 -5.97 17.82 1.63
N VAL A 486 -5.25 17.63 0.53
CA VAL A 486 -4.56 16.38 0.14
C VAL A 486 -3.16 16.35 0.77
N SER A 487 -2.99 15.62 1.89
CA SER A 487 -1.76 15.54 2.71
C SER A 487 -1.16 16.88 3.19
N GLU A 488 -0.33 16.87 4.24
CA GLU A 488 0.58 18.00 4.46
C GLU A 488 1.78 17.77 3.56
N GLN A 489 1.83 18.47 2.44
CA GLN A 489 3.12 18.70 1.82
C GLN A 489 3.94 19.50 2.84
N VAL A 490 4.95 18.82 3.37
CA VAL A 490 6.01 19.39 4.19
C VAL A 490 6.60 20.55 3.39
N TYR A 491 6.40 21.78 3.88
CA TYR A 491 7.29 22.89 3.55
C TYR A 491 8.60 22.71 4.31
#